data_AF-A0A453J0Q8-F1
#
_entry.id   AF-A0A453J0Q8-F1
#
_cell.length_a   1.000
_cell.length_b   1.000
_cell.length_c   1.000
_cell.angle_alpha   90.00
_cell.angle_beta   90.00
_cell.angle_gamma   90.00
#
_symmetry.space_group_name_H-M   'P 1'
#
loop_
_entity.id
_entity.type
_entity.pdbx_description
1 polymer ?
#
loop_
_entity_poly.entity_id
_entity_poly.type
_entity_poly.pdbx_seq_one_letter_code
_entity_poly.pdbx_strand_id
1 'polypeptide(L)'
;EQLIGGADFTEDEAEATLQLLLNEKNEARIAAFLVLLRAKGETYDEIVGLAKAMMRNCVLVEGLHDAVDIVGTGGDGADTVNISTGSTILAAAAGAKVAKQGSRASSSACGSADVLEALGVNIELGPEVLPDWPYDCSFSSVLYLLVPDILIASTVCVHRFLILY
;
A
#
# COMPACT_ATOMS: atom_id res chain seq x y z
N GLU A 1 -0.41 -13.29 24.10
CA GLU A 1 0.44 -14.33 24.72
C GLU A 1 1.64 -14.71 23.87
N GLN A 2 1.50 -15.34 22.68
CA GLN A 2 2.67 -15.72 21.84
C GLN A 2 3.65 -14.55 21.59
N LEU A 3 3.15 -13.40 21.11
CA LEU A 3 3.98 -12.21 20.91
C LEU A 3 4.62 -11.67 22.19
N ILE A 4 3.92 -11.76 23.33
CA ILE A 4 4.46 -11.34 24.64
C ILE A 4 5.62 -12.25 25.05
N GLY A 5 5.53 -13.54 24.73
CA GLY A 5 6.61 -14.51 24.93
C GLY A 5 7.75 -14.42 23.91
N GLY A 6 7.67 -13.50 22.94
CA GLY A 6 8.65 -13.37 21.86
C GLY A 6 8.64 -14.54 20.87
N ALA A 7 7.55 -15.31 20.80
CA ALA A 7 7.40 -16.40 19.84
C ALA A 7 6.93 -15.86 18.49
N ASP A 8 7.52 -16.37 17.42
CA ASP A 8 7.16 -16.05 16.05
C ASP A 8 5.88 -16.78 15.63
N PHE A 9 5.07 -16.13 14.80
CA PHE A 9 3.99 -16.81 14.10
C PHE A 9 4.50 -17.47 12.82
N THR A 10 3.85 -18.57 12.46
CA THR A 10 3.86 -19.07 11.08
C THR A 10 3.10 -18.11 10.16
N GLU A 11 3.32 -18.23 8.85
CA GLU A 11 2.60 -17.48 7.82
C GLU A 11 1.07 -17.59 7.96
N ASP A 12 0.56 -18.80 8.16
CA ASP A 12 -0.89 -19.05 8.31
C ASP A 12 -1.45 -18.44 9.61
N GLU A 13 -0.70 -18.48 10.70
CA GLU A 13 -1.11 -17.87 11.98
C GLU A 13 -1.16 -16.35 11.87
N ALA A 14 -0.15 -15.73 11.22
CA ALA A 14 -0.12 -14.29 11.01
C ALA A 14 -1.28 -13.83 10.10
N GLU A 15 -1.57 -14.56 9.02
CA GLU A 15 -2.70 -14.29 8.13
C GLU A 15 -4.04 -14.38 8.89
N ALA A 16 -4.27 -15.49 9.61
CA ALA A 16 -5.49 -15.71 10.35
C ALA A 16 -5.69 -14.68 11.47
N THR A 17 -4.61 -14.30 12.16
CA THR A 17 -4.65 -13.30 13.24
C THR A 17 -5.04 -11.93 12.70
N LEU A 18 -4.41 -11.45 11.63
CA LEU A 18 -4.77 -10.15 11.07
C LEU A 18 -6.18 -10.14 10.50
N GLN A 19 -6.63 -11.23 9.87
CA GLN A 19 -8.03 -11.36 9.44
C GLN A 19 -9.01 -11.21 10.60
N LEU A 20 -8.76 -11.89 11.70
CA LEU A 20 -9.61 -11.79 12.89
C LEU A 20 -9.63 -10.36 13.44
N LEU A 21 -8.46 -9.72 13.56
CA LEU A 21 -8.35 -8.35 14.07
C LEU A 21 -9.09 -7.32 13.20
N LEU A 22 -8.97 -7.44 11.88
CA LEU A 22 -9.67 -6.56 10.92
C LEU A 22 -11.20 -6.76 10.97
N ASN A 23 -11.66 -7.99 11.18
CA ASN A 23 -13.09 -8.29 11.31
C ASN A 23 -13.68 -7.82 12.65
N GLU A 24 -12.95 -7.95 13.76
CA GLU A 24 -13.39 -7.49 15.08
C GLU A 24 -13.43 -5.96 15.20
N LYS A 25 -12.62 -5.24 14.41
CA LYS A 25 -12.50 -3.77 14.43
C LYS A 25 -12.23 -3.21 15.83
N ASN A 26 -11.51 -3.97 16.66
CA ASN A 26 -11.11 -3.55 17.99
C ASN A 26 -9.75 -2.85 17.93
N GLU A 27 -9.78 -1.52 17.96
CA GLU A 27 -8.58 -0.68 17.84
C GLU A 27 -7.52 -0.98 18.90
N ALA A 28 -7.93 -1.24 20.14
CA ALA A 28 -7.00 -1.53 21.23
C ALA A 28 -6.24 -2.86 21.00
N ARG A 29 -6.92 -3.88 20.47
CA ARG A 29 -6.29 -5.16 20.12
C ARG A 29 -5.36 -5.03 18.91
N ILE A 30 -5.79 -4.28 17.89
CA ILE A 30 -4.96 -3.98 16.71
C ILE A 30 -3.68 -3.26 17.14
N ALA A 31 -3.80 -2.21 17.95
CA ALA A 31 -2.66 -1.46 18.47
C ALA A 31 -1.72 -2.35 19.30
N ALA A 32 -2.27 -3.17 20.21
CA ALA A 32 -1.47 -4.09 21.00
C ALA A 32 -0.73 -5.12 20.14
N PHE A 33 -1.39 -5.68 19.14
CA PHE A 33 -0.78 -6.60 18.18
C PHE A 33 0.40 -5.95 17.44
N LEU A 34 0.18 -4.77 16.85
CA LEU A 34 1.21 -4.05 16.08
C LEU A 34 2.41 -3.67 16.96
N VAL A 35 2.17 -3.12 18.14
CA VAL A 35 3.26 -2.72 19.07
C VAL A 35 4.06 -3.94 19.53
N LEU A 36 3.40 -5.05 19.87
CA LEU A 36 4.09 -6.26 20.32
C LEU A 36 4.87 -6.92 19.19
N LEU A 37 4.32 -6.96 17.98
CA LEU A 37 4.98 -7.49 16.81
C LEU A 37 6.24 -6.68 16.48
N ARG A 38 6.15 -5.35 16.48
CA ARG A 38 7.29 -4.45 16.29
C ARG A 38 8.35 -4.60 17.38
N ALA A 39 7.93 -4.70 18.64
CA ALA A 39 8.84 -4.86 19.77
C ALA A 39 9.60 -6.20 19.73
N LYS A 40 8.94 -7.27 19.26
CA LYS A 40 9.55 -8.57 19.00
C LYS A 40 10.53 -8.51 17.82
N GLY A 41 10.17 -7.76 16.79
CA GLY A 41 10.78 -7.78 15.47
C GLY A 41 10.04 -8.79 14.57
N GLU A 42 9.62 -8.32 13.40
CA GLU A 42 8.87 -9.09 12.42
C GLU A 42 9.77 -10.12 11.69
N THR A 43 9.24 -11.33 11.49
CA THR A 43 9.88 -12.34 10.61
C THR A 43 9.33 -12.26 9.18
N TYR A 44 10.05 -12.86 8.23
CA TYR A 44 9.58 -12.95 6.84
C TYR A 44 8.20 -13.60 6.73
N ASP A 45 7.99 -14.74 7.41
CA ASP A 45 6.73 -15.49 7.36
C ASP A 45 5.57 -14.67 7.93
N GLU A 46 5.81 -13.90 9.00
CA GLU A 46 4.84 -12.96 9.55
C GLU A 46 4.45 -11.89 8.54
N ILE A 47 5.43 -11.22 7.91
CA ILE A 47 5.16 -10.20 6.90
C ILE A 47 4.33 -10.79 5.74
N VAL A 48 4.63 -12.02 5.29
CA VAL A 48 3.87 -12.70 4.23
C VAL A 48 2.46 -13.09 4.68
N GLY A 49 2.26 -13.54 5.91
CA GLY A 49 0.92 -13.83 6.42
C GLY A 49 0.05 -12.57 6.48
N LEU A 50 0.61 -11.50 7.02
CA LEU A 50 -0.05 -10.20 7.10
C LEU A 50 -0.35 -9.62 5.71
N ALA A 51 0.56 -9.81 4.75
CA ALA A 51 0.34 -9.50 3.33
C ALA A 51 -0.97 -10.09 2.80
N LYS A 52 -1.13 -11.39 2.98
CA LYS A 52 -2.24 -12.14 2.43
C LYS A 52 -3.55 -11.72 3.07
N ALA A 53 -3.54 -11.49 4.38
CA ALA A 53 -4.69 -10.97 5.09
C ALA A 53 -5.12 -9.59 4.58
N MET A 54 -4.17 -8.69 4.34
CA MET A 54 -4.46 -7.39 3.71
C MET A 54 -5.02 -7.56 2.30
N MET A 55 -4.37 -8.36 1.46
CA MET A 55 -4.78 -8.60 0.07
C MET A 55 -6.21 -9.15 -0.05
N ARG A 56 -6.65 -10.00 0.89
CA ARG A 56 -8.03 -10.51 0.94
C ARG A 56 -9.07 -9.47 1.33
N ASN A 57 -8.66 -8.44 2.06
CA ASN A 57 -9.54 -7.32 2.45
C ASN A 57 -9.47 -6.17 1.45
N CYS A 58 -8.70 -6.31 0.38
CA CYS A 58 -8.62 -5.31 -0.66
C CYS A 58 -9.85 -5.31 -1.58
N VAL A 59 -10.14 -4.16 -2.17
CA VAL A 59 -10.94 -4.09 -3.39
C VAL A 59 -10.07 -4.52 -4.58
N LEU A 60 -10.58 -5.47 -5.35
CA LEU A 60 -9.95 -5.93 -6.58
C LEU A 60 -10.18 -4.91 -7.68
N VAL A 61 -9.10 -4.57 -8.38
CA VAL A 61 -9.14 -3.73 -9.58
C VAL A 61 -8.76 -4.60 -10.77
N GLU A 62 -9.73 -4.87 -11.64
CA GLU A 62 -9.54 -5.72 -12.82
C GLU A 62 -8.84 -4.95 -13.96
N GLY A 63 -8.36 -5.66 -15.00
CA GLY A 63 -7.81 -5.02 -16.20
C GLY A 63 -6.40 -4.42 -16.06
N LEU A 64 -5.75 -4.52 -14.90
CA LEU A 64 -4.37 -4.07 -14.66
C LEU A 64 -3.32 -5.08 -15.17
N HIS A 65 -3.36 -5.38 -16.46
CA HIS A 65 -2.36 -6.23 -17.11
C HIS A 65 -1.09 -5.45 -17.46
N ASP A 66 0.07 -6.01 -17.15
CA ASP A 66 1.41 -5.45 -17.41
C ASP A 66 1.65 -4.07 -16.76
N ALA A 67 0.98 -3.80 -15.65
CA ALA A 67 1.17 -2.58 -14.87
C ALA A 67 2.32 -2.74 -13.87
N VAL A 68 3.11 -1.68 -13.71
CA VAL A 68 4.14 -1.57 -12.68
C VAL A 68 3.68 -0.63 -11.57
N ASP A 69 4.14 -0.88 -10.35
CA ASP A 69 4.02 0.05 -9.23
C ASP A 69 5.40 0.55 -8.84
N ILE A 70 5.51 1.85 -8.55
CA ILE A 70 6.74 2.50 -8.10
C ILE A 70 6.41 3.17 -6.77
N VAL A 71 6.75 2.49 -5.68
CA VAL A 71 6.39 2.89 -4.33
C VAL A 71 7.55 2.65 -3.38
N GLY A 72 7.53 3.38 -2.27
CA GLY A 72 8.45 3.18 -1.16
C GLY A 72 7.65 2.98 0.12
N THR A 73 8.28 2.38 1.12
CA THR A 73 7.69 2.16 2.45
C THR A 73 7.46 3.48 3.18
N GLY A 74 8.27 4.50 2.85
CA GLY A 74 8.34 5.77 3.58
C GLY A 74 9.01 5.59 4.95
N GLY A 75 9.14 6.70 5.68
CA GLY A 75 9.64 6.68 7.07
C GLY A 75 11.15 6.49 7.23
N ASP A 76 11.93 6.62 6.14
CA ASP A 76 13.40 6.52 6.16
C ASP A 76 14.10 7.75 6.75
N GLY A 77 13.35 8.83 7.05
CA GLY A 77 13.88 10.09 7.57
C GLY A 77 14.77 10.84 6.57
N ALA A 78 14.81 10.43 5.30
CA ALA A 78 15.71 10.97 4.31
C ALA A 78 15.25 12.32 3.72
N ASP A 79 14.05 12.79 4.10
CA ASP A 79 13.38 14.02 3.64
C ASP A 79 13.55 14.23 2.12
N THR A 80 13.39 13.13 1.38
CA THR A 80 13.55 13.15 -0.07
C THR A 80 12.35 13.84 -0.71
N VAL A 81 12.58 14.46 -1.87
CA VAL A 81 11.48 14.81 -2.77
C VAL A 81 10.68 13.53 -3.12
N ASN A 82 9.46 13.67 -3.62
CA ASN A 82 8.61 12.54 -4.02
C ASN A 82 9.17 11.78 -5.25
N ILE A 83 10.34 11.13 -5.09
CA ILE A 83 11.11 10.44 -6.14
C ILE A 83 10.23 9.37 -6.79
N SER A 84 9.53 8.56 -6.00
CA SER A 84 8.66 7.51 -6.53
C SER A 84 7.52 8.09 -7.37
N THR A 85 6.99 9.27 -7.05
CA THR A 85 5.95 9.95 -7.82
C THR A 85 6.51 10.51 -9.13
N GLY A 86 7.69 11.14 -9.09
CA GLY A 86 8.38 11.59 -10.30
C GLY A 86 8.72 10.44 -11.25
N SER A 87 9.22 9.32 -10.70
CA SER A 87 9.52 8.11 -11.45
C SER A 87 8.28 7.49 -12.09
N THR A 88 7.12 7.49 -11.39
CA THR A 88 5.83 7.07 -11.96
C THR A 88 5.48 7.88 -13.20
N ILE A 89 5.56 9.22 -13.11
CA ILE A 89 5.22 10.10 -14.22
C ILE A 89 6.17 9.86 -15.40
N LEU A 90 7.47 9.73 -15.14
CA LEU A 90 8.47 9.46 -16.17
C LEU A 90 8.25 8.10 -16.86
N ALA A 91 7.99 7.05 -16.10
CA ALA A 91 7.73 5.71 -16.63
C ALA A 91 6.46 5.69 -17.51
N ALA A 92 5.40 6.35 -17.05
CA ALA A 92 4.16 6.48 -17.82
C ALA A 92 4.37 7.27 -19.13
N ALA A 93 5.13 8.37 -19.08
CA ALA A 93 5.50 9.14 -20.27
C ALA A 93 6.39 8.35 -21.24
N ALA A 94 7.16 7.38 -20.74
CA ALA A 94 7.95 6.45 -21.55
C ALA A 94 7.14 5.25 -22.09
N GLY A 95 5.83 5.18 -21.80
CA GLY A 95 4.91 4.17 -22.32
C GLY A 95 4.65 2.97 -21.41
N ALA A 96 5.17 2.98 -20.18
CA ALA A 96 4.80 1.96 -19.20
C ALA A 96 3.36 2.18 -18.72
N LYS A 97 2.65 1.08 -18.42
CA LYS A 97 1.40 1.15 -17.65
C LYS A 97 1.78 1.25 -16.17
N VAL A 98 1.36 2.30 -15.48
CA VAL A 98 1.72 2.49 -14.06
C VAL A 98 0.47 2.52 -13.20
N ALA A 99 0.39 1.62 -12.24
CA ALA A 99 -0.62 1.61 -11.19
C ALA A 99 0.08 1.99 -9.88
N LYS A 100 0.05 3.28 -9.55
CA LYS A 100 0.77 3.79 -8.39
C LYS A 100 -0.10 3.70 -7.15
N GLN A 101 0.37 2.96 -6.15
CA GLN A 101 -0.17 3.09 -4.80
C GLN A 101 0.42 4.33 -4.13
N GLY A 102 -0.42 5.09 -3.43
CA GLY A 102 0.06 6.28 -2.75
C GLY A 102 -0.78 6.72 -1.57
N SER A 103 -0.26 7.72 -0.87
CA SER A 103 -0.85 8.25 0.35
C SER A 103 -0.76 9.75 0.45
N ARG A 104 -1.62 10.29 1.31
CA ARG A 104 -1.44 11.63 1.88
C ARG A 104 -0.28 11.61 2.88
N ALA A 105 0.31 12.78 3.13
CA ALA A 105 1.32 12.94 4.17
C ALA A 105 0.74 12.59 5.55
N SER A 106 1.42 11.71 6.30
CA SER A 106 1.18 11.48 7.73
C SER A 106 2.33 11.96 8.62
N SER A 107 3.55 12.04 8.06
CA SER A 107 4.78 12.44 8.78
C SER A 107 5.80 13.23 7.94
N SER A 108 5.57 13.42 6.63
CA SER A 108 6.43 14.20 5.72
C SER A 108 5.80 15.55 5.37
N ALA A 109 6.56 16.43 4.71
CA ALA A 109 6.05 17.71 4.21
C ALA A 109 4.95 17.56 3.14
N CYS A 110 5.01 16.50 2.33
CA CYS A 110 3.98 16.13 1.35
C CYS A 110 4.07 14.64 0.97
N GLY A 111 2.92 13.98 0.82
CA GLY A 111 2.81 12.62 0.30
C GLY A 111 2.61 12.59 -1.20
N SER A 112 2.59 11.40 -1.79
CA SER A 112 2.38 11.22 -3.23
C SER A 112 1.02 11.75 -3.70
N ALA A 113 -0.01 11.64 -2.86
CA ALA A 113 -1.36 12.15 -3.13
C ALA A 113 -1.34 13.68 -3.28
N ASP A 114 -0.69 14.34 -2.32
CA ASP A 114 -0.63 15.80 -2.23
C ASP A 114 0.11 16.38 -3.44
N VAL A 115 1.16 15.70 -3.91
CA VAL A 115 1.88 16.07 -5.14
C VAL A 115 1.01 15.92 -6.37
N LEU A 116 0.28 14.81 -6.52
CA LEU A 116 -0.55 14.57 -7.70
C LEU A 116 -1.75 15.51 -7.77
N GLU A 117 -2.39 15.82 -6.63
CA GLU A 117 -3.43 16.85 -6.56
C GLU A 117 -2.92 18.23 -6.94
N ALA A 118 -1.73 18.61 -6.45
CA ALA A 118 -1.10 19.88 -6.81
C ALA A 118 -0.78 19.98 -8.31
N LEU A 119 -0.58 18.84 -8.99
CA LEU A 119 -0.41 18.73 -10.43
C LEU A 119 -1.75 18.68 -11.20
N GLY A 120 -2.89 18.73 -10.51
CA GLY A 120 -4.23 18.73 -11.11
C GLY A 120 -4.78 17.34 -11.45
N VAL A 121 -4.17 16.27 -10.94
CA VAL A 121 -4.67 14.90 -11.12
C VAL A 121 -5.84 14.67 -10.18
N ASN A 122 -6.96 14.14 -10.71
CA ASN A 122 -8.05 13.66 -9.87
C ASN A 122 -7.64 12.32 -9.22
N ILE A 123 -7.41 12.35 -7.90
CA ILE A 123 -7.01 11.17 -7.13
C ILE A 123 -8.18 10.45 -6.43
N GLU A 124 -9.39 10.99 -6.52
CA GLU A 124 -10.61 10.41 -5.93
C GLU A 124 -11.35 9.50 -6.93
N LEU A 125 -10.58 8.75 -7.72
CA LEU A 125 -11.13 7.80 -8.67
C LEU A 125 -11.45 6.48 -7.95
N GLY A 126 -12.71 6.06 -8.04
CA GLY A 126 -13.13 4.74 -7.58
C GLY A 126 -12.72 3.63 -8.56
N PRO A 127 -12.81 2.35 -8.13
CA PRO A 127 -12.47 1.18 -8.96
C PRO A 127 -13.35 1.05 -10.22
N GLU A 128 -14.48 1.76 -10.28
CA GLU A 128 -15.38 1.79 -11.43
C GLU A 128 -14.84 2.64 -12.59
N VAL A 129 -13.89 3.55 -12.33
CA VAL A 129 -13.33 4.50 -13.32
C VAL A 129 -11.99 3.98 -13.83
N LEU A 130 -11.94 2.73 -14.26
CA LEU A 130 -10.74 2.20 -14.91
C LEU A 130 -10.74 2.62 -16.38
N PRO A 131 -9.73 3.38 -16.83
CA PRO A 131 -9.62 3.72 -18.23
C PRO A 131 -9.39 2.43 -19.02
N ASP A 132 -10.15 2.28 -20.10
CA ASP A 132 -9.89 1.31 -21.14
C ASP A 132 -8.54 1.70 -21.75
N TRP A 133 -7.45 1.10 -21.25
CA TRP A 133 -6.07 1.58 -21.45
C TRP A 133 -5.75 1.57 -22.95
N PRO A 134 -5.83 2.72 -23.64
CA PRO A 134 -5.61 2.69 -25.08
C PRO A 134 -4.14 2.37 -25.30
N TYR A 135 -3.83 1.56 -26.31
CA TYR A 135 -2.46 1.21 -26.72
C TYR A 135 -1.62 2.44 -27.13
N ASP A 136 -2.22 3.64 -27.14
CA ASP A 136 -1.59 4.88 -27.59
C ASP A 136 -1.16 5.74 -26.40
N CYS A 137 0.15 5.95 -26.29
CA CYS A 137 0.85 6.60 -25.19
C CYS A 137 0.47 8.07 -25.08
N SER A 138 -0.35 8.41 -24.08
CA SER A 138 -0.41 9.75 -23.51
C SER A 138 -0.61 9.61 -22.00
N PHE A 139 -0.41 10.68 -21.24
CA PHE A 139 -0.45 10.82 -19.76
C PHE A 139 -1.60 10.10 -19.01
N SER A 140 -2.57 9.52 -19.73
CA SER A 140 -3.68 8.69 -19.26
C SER A 140 -3.29 7.30 -18.73
N SER A 141 -2.01 6.93 -18.74
CA SER A 141 -1.49 5.63 -18.28
C SER A 141 -1.03 5.62 -16.81
N VAL A 142 -1.56 6.51 -15.98
CA VAL A 142 -1.36 6.48 -14.53
C VAL A 142 -2.70 6.24 -13.85
N LEU A 143 -2.87 5.04 -13.29
CA LEU A 143 -3.92 4.81 -12.32
C LEU A 143 -3.36 5.10 -10.93
N TYR A 144 -3.92 6.09 -10.26
CA TYR A 144 -3.57 6.39 -8.89
C TYR A 144 -4.55 5.71 -7.93
N LEU A 145 -4.01 4.88 -7.05
CA LEU A 145 -4.75 4.13 -6.05
C LEU A 145 -4.51 4.81 -4.71
N LEU A 146 -5.38 5.77 -4.38
CA LEU A 146 -5.35 6.41 -3.06
C LEU A 146 -5.84 5.40 -2.03
N VAL A 147 -5.13 5.32 -0.90
CA VAL A 147 -5.51 4.52 0.27
C VAL A 147 -6.11 5.43 1.35
N PRO A 148 -7.33 5.98 1.23
CA PRO A 148 -7.96 6.62 2.37
C PRO A 148 -8.72 5.58 3.21
N ASP A 149 -9.41 4.61 2.58
CA ASP A 149 -10.26 3.62 3.28
C ASP A 149 -10.35 2.25 2.57
N ILE A 150 -9.64 2.09 1.44
CA ILE A 150 -9.69 0.91 0.60
C ILE A 150 -8.26 0.42 0.40
N LEU A 151 -7.93 -0.72 1.00
CA LEU A 151 -6.78 -1.51 0.57
C LEU A 151 -7.08 -1.91 -0.88
N ILE A 152 -6.21 -1.59 -1.83
CA ILE A 152 -6.38 -2.01 -3.22
C ILE A 152 -5.35 -3.09 -3.49
N ALA A 153 -5.81 -4.22 -4.03
CA ALA A 153 -4.98 -5.39 -4.27
C ALA A 153 -4.16 -5.17 -5.54
N SER A 154 -3.03 -4.49 -5.40
CA SER A 154 -1.84 -4.78 -6.20
C SER A 154 -0.89 -5.61 -5.33
N THR A 155 -0.04 -6.44 -5.92
CA THR A 155 0.95 -7.33 -5.26
C THR A 155 1.92 -6.59 -4.29
N VAL A 156 1.78 -5.28 -4.15
CA VAL A 156 2.70 -4.34 -3.51
C VAL A 156 2.16 -3.82 -2.16
N CYS A 157 0.92 -4.17 -1.80
CA CYS A 157 0.15 -3.62 -0.67
C CYS A 157 0.73 -3.93 0.74
N VAL A 158 1.64 -4.89 0.85
CA VAL A 158 2.06 -5.51 2.11
C VAL A 158 2.96 -4.62 2.96
N HIS A 159 3.89 -3.90 2.32
CA HIS A 159 5.05 -3.39 3.03
C HIS A 159 4.75 -2.09 3.82
N ARG A 160 3.66 -1.40 3.48
CA ARG A 160 3.34 -0.08 4.06
C ARG A 160 2.63 -0.15 5.42
N PHE A 161 1.86 -1.20 5.69
CA PHE A 161 1.13 -1.35 6.97
C PHE A 161 2.05 -1.73 8.13
N LEU A 162 3.17 -2.40 7.83
CA LEU A 162 4.13 -2.89 8.82
C LEU A 162 5.28 -1.92 9.12
N ILE A 163 5.53 -0.92 8.27
CA ILE A 163 6.68 -0.03 8.42
C ILE A 163 6.32 1.32 9.05
N LEU A 164 5.04 1.71 9.03
CA LEU A 164 4.57 2.99 9.59
C LEU A 164 4.15 2.92 11.06
N TYR A 165 4.24 1.76 11.71
CA TYR A 165 4.10 1.58 13.15
C TYR A 165 5.32 0.90 13.75
#